data_AF-A0AAW1U7W2-F1
#
_entry.id   AF-A0AAW1U7W2-F1
#
_cell.length_a   1.000
_cell.length_b   1.000
_cell.length_c   1.000
_cell.angle_alpha   90.00
_cell.angle_beta   90.00
_cell.angle_gamma   90.00
#
_symmetry.space_group_name_H-M   'P 1'
#
loop_
_entity.id
_entity.type
_entity.pdbx_description
1 polymer ?
#
loop_
_entity_poly.entity_id
_entity_poly.type
_entity_poly.pdbx_seq_one_letter_code
_entity_poly.pdbx_strand_id
1 'polypeptide(L)'
;MGHSPSSPPKPVEPPVELHVFKELDGVPMEFSIPEIPEKRKPTDQFFLIVFFVLLGIMMGCCIYTLCYSDLNRVTRGYDNCGNVCGEKNPLIEGINCTGKDFTEEKILMYTDESALKNLDYLDTQPNECVNYCDDYNI
;
A
#
# COMPACT_ATOMS: atom_id res chain seq x y z
N MET A 1 57.70 -25.24 -41.39
CA MET A 1 57.17 -24.14 -42.23
C MET A 1 55.67 -24.28 -42.27
N GLY A 2 54.94 -23.27 -41.82
CA GLY A 2 53.48 -23.28 -41.77
C GLY A 2 52.96 -21.96 -41.22
N HIS A 3 53.11 -20.89 -41.99
CA HIS A 3 52.48 -19.61 -41.69
C HIS A 3 50.97 -19.73 -41.97
N SER A 4 50.16 -19.53 -40.93
CA SER A 4 48.72 -19.32 -41.09
C SER A 4 48.49 -17.90 -41.62
N PRO A 5 47.72 -17.70 -42.71
CA PRO A 5 47.48 -16.37 -43.25
C PRO A 5 46.51 -15.60 -42.34
N SER A 6 46.95 -14.42 -41.87
CA SER A 6 46.10 -13.44 -41.21
C SER A 6 44.99 -12.98 -42.15
N SER A 7 43.74 -13.05 -41.70
CA SER A 7 42.59 -12.48 -42.39
C SER A 7 42.77 -10.95 -42.56
N PRO A 8 42.31 -10.37 -43.69
CA PRO A 8 42.40 -8.94 -43.91
C PRO A 8 41.46 -8.18 -42.93
N PRO A 9 41.85 -6.97 -42.48
CA PRO A 9 41.01 -6.14 -41.63
C PRO A 9 39.73 -5.72 -42.37
N LYS A 10 38.59 -5.82 -41.68
CA LYS A 10 37.26 -5.46 -42.21
C LYS A 10 37.22 -3.94 -42.47
N PRO A 11 36.71 -3.46 -43.62
CA PRO A 11 36.59 -2.03 -43.90
C PRO A 11 35.70 -1.36 -42.86
N VAL A 12 36.18 -0.24 -42.29
CA VAL A 12 35.39 0.61 -41.40
C VAL A 12 34.41 1.40 -42.26
N GLU A 13 33.11 1.14 -42.09
CA GLU A 13 32.06 1.89 -42.77
C GLU A 13 32.12 3.37 -42.33
N PRO A 14 32.02 4.33 -43.27
CA PRO A 14 32.04 5.75 -42.91
C PRO A 14 30.85 6.09 -42.02
N PRO A 15 30.99 7.06 -41.11
CA PRO A 15 29.89 7.49 -40.25
C PRO A 15 28.72 7.95 -41.13
N VAL A 16 27.53 7.40 -40.86
CA VAL A 16 26.28 7.78 -41.52
C VAL A 16 26.10 9.28 -41.34
N GLU A 17 26.05 10.05 -42.45
CA GLU A 17 25.66 11.45 -42.39
C GLU A 17 24.27 11.55 -41.77
N LEU A 18 24.18 12.21 -40.61
CA LEU A 18 22.88 12.62 -40.08
C LEU A 18 22.20 13.49 -41.12
N HIS A 19 20.95 13.17 -41.43
CA HIS A 19 20.11 13.94 -42.35
C HIS A 19 20.18 15.44 -42.01
N VAL A 20 20.79 16.22 -42.92
CA VAL A 20 20.81 17.67 -42.82
C VAL A 20 19.39 18.16 -42.98
N PHE A 21 18.82 18.71 -41.92
CA PHE A 21 17.50 19.32 -41.95
C PHE A 21 17.54 20.51 -42.92
N LYS A 22 16.62 20.53 -43.88
CA LYS A 22 16.46 21.64 -44.83
C LYS A 22 16.07 22.91 -44.05
N GLU A 23 16.91 23.94 -44.10
CA GLU A 23 16.53 25.26 -43.57
C GLU A 23 15.34 25.81 -44.36
N LEU A 24 14.31 26.28 -43.63
CA LEU A 24 13.15 26.94 -44.18
C LEU A 24 13.45 28.44 -44.29
N ASP A 25 13.59 28.95 -45.52
CA ASP A 25 13.79 30.38 -45.79
C ASP A 25 12.66 31.21 -45.16
N GLY A 26 13.03 32.18 -44.33
CA GLY A 26 12.13 33.21 -43.81
C GLY A 26 11.49 32.95 -42.44
N VAL A 27 11.87 31.89 -41.72
CA VAL A 27 11.41 31.68 -40.34
C VAL A 27 12.56 32.02 -39.37
N PRO A 28 12.39 32.97 -38.43
CA PRO A 28 13.40 33.20 -37.40
C PRO A 28 13.54 31.94 -36.55
N MET A 29 14.66 31.22 -36.74
CA MET A 29 15.01 30.03 -35.97
C MET A 29 15.50 30.44 -34.57
N GLU A 30 14.56 30.80 -33.69
CA GLU A 30 14.81 30.78 -32.25
C GLU A 30 14.44 29.40 -31.70
N PHE A 31 15.06 28.35 -32.24
CA PHE A 31 14.93 27.00 -31.71
C PHE A 31 16.02 26.77 -30.68
N SER A 32 15.67 26.91 -29.39
CA SER A 32 16.55 26.52 -28.30
C SER A 32 16.76 25.01 -28.34
N ILE A 33 17.90 24.57 -28.85
CA ILE A 33 18.30 23.17 -28.82
C ILE A 33 18.34 22.73 -27.35
N PRO A 34 17.58 21.69 -26.94
CA PRO A 34 17.60 21.23 -25.56
C PRO A 34 19.02 20.80 -25.17
N GLU A 35 19.44 21.18 -23.96
CA GLU A 35 20.77 20.83 -23.47
C GLU A 35 21.05 19.32 -23.60
N ILE A 36 22.25 19.02 -24.12
CA ILE A 36 22.79 17.67 -24.28
C ILE A 36 22.65 16.93 -22.94
N PRO A 37 22.13 15.69 -22.92
CA PRO A 37 21.77 14.98 -21.69
C PRO A 37 22.91 14.86 -20.67
N GLU A 38 24.17 14.84 -21.11
CA GLU A 38 25.35 14.83 -20.23
C GLU A 38 25.51 16.08 -19.35
N LYS A 39 24.92 17.22 -19.72
CA LYS A 39 24.98 18.47 -18.92
C LYS A 39 23.82 18.62 -17.93
N ARG A 40 22.86 17.69 -17.94
CA ARG A 40 21.70 17.77 -17.04
C ARG A 40 22.13 17.46 -15.61
N LYS A 41 21.87 18.40 -14.71
CA LYS A 41 22.03 18.20 -13.27
C LYS A 41 20.75 17.57 -12.69
N PRO A 42 20.86 16.75 -11.63
CA PRO A 42 19.67 16.21 -10.97
C PRO A 42 18.89 17.36 -10.33
N THR A 43 17.76 17.73 -10.94
CA THR A 43 16.92 18.86 -10.52
C THR A 43 16.16 18.58 -9.23
N ASP A 44 15.97 17.31 -8.85
CA ASP A 44 14.98 16.91 -7.83
C ASP A 44 15.56 16.28 -6.56
N GLN A 45 16.84 16.50 -6.28
CA GLN A 45 17.49 15.88 -5.11
C GLN A 45 16.85 16.29 -3.77
N PHE A 46 16.44 17.56 -3.66
CA PHE A 46 15.81 18.07 -2.44
C PHE A 46 14.46 17.41 -2.15
N PHE A 47 13.58 17.31 -3.15
CA PHE A 47 12.26 16.71 -2.95
C PHE A 47 12.36 15.20 -2.76
N LEU A 48 13.33 14.52 -3.37
CA LEU A 48 13.61 13.11 -3.07
C LEU A 48 13.98 12.89 -1.60
N ILE A 49 14.82 13.75 -1.02
CA ILE A 49 15.17 13.67 0.41
C ILE A 49 13.93 13.87 1.28
N VAL A 50 13.14 14.91 0.99
CA VAL A 50 11.88 15.18 1.71
C VAL A 50 10.93 13.98 1.60
N PHE A 51 10.82 13.38 0.42
CA PHE A 51 9.99 12.19 0.21
C PHE A 51 10.45 11.01 1.07
N PHE A 52 11.74 10.71 1.14
CA PHE A 52 12.25 9.63 1.99
C PHE A 52 12.03 9.90 3.48
N VAL A 53 12.13 11.14 3.93
CA VAL A 53 11.82 11.52 5.32
C VAL A 53 10.34 11.28 5.62
N LEU A 54 9.44 11.71 4.73
CA LEU A 54 8.00 11.49 4.88
C LEU A 54 7.66 9.99 4.88
N LEU A 55 8.28 9.19 4.03
CA LEU A 55 8.14 7.74 4.03
C LEU A 55 8.61 7.11 5.35
N GLY A 56 9.74 7.58 5.89
CA GLY A 56 10.25 7.12 7.18
C GLY A 56 9.27 7.40 8.32
N ILE A 57 8.71 8.61 8.36
CA ILE A 57 7.68 9.00 9.34
C ILE A 57 6.45 8.11 9.18
N MET A 58 5.95 7.93 7.95
CA MET A 58 4.78 7.08 7.70
C MET A 58 5.02 5.63 8.12
N MET A 59 6.18 5.06 7.81
CA MET A 59 6.54 3.71 8.24
C MET A 59 6.58 3.60 9.77
N GLY A 60 7.15 4.61 10.45
CA GLY A 60 7.14 4.68 11.92
C GLY A 60 5.73 4.71 12.50
N CYS A 61 4.84 5.55 11.94
CA CYS A 61 3.44 5.60 12.33
C CYS A 61 2.73 4.25 12.11
N CYS A 62 2.93 3.61 10.95
CA CYS A 62 2.35 2.30 10.66
C CYS A 62 2.82 1.21 11.62
N ILE A 63 4.11 1.17 11.96
CA ILE A 63 4.64 0.21 12.93
C ILE A 63 4.03 0.46 14.31
N TYR A 64 3.96 1.72 14.73
CA TYR A 64 3.35 2.10 16.00
C TYR A 64 1.88 1.65 16.07
N THR A 65 1.07 1.93 15.05
CA THR A 65 -0.33 1.50 15.04
C THR A 65 -0.44 -0.02 15.06
N LEU A 66 0.37 -0.76 14.31
CA LEU A 66 0.35 -2.22 14.33
C LEU A 66 0.73 -2.81 15.69
N CYS A 67 1.67 -2.20 16.42
CA CYS A 67 2.08 -2.70 17.73
C CYS A 67 1.11 -2.36 18.87
N TYR A 68 0.45 -1.20 18.81
CA TYR A 68 -0.38 -0.70 19.91
C TYR A 68 -1.90 -0.79 19.66
N SER A 69 -2.33 -1.08 18.42
CA SER A 69 -3.74 -1.30 18.13
C SER A 69 -4.23 -2.66 18.60
N ASP A 70 -5.49 -2.70 19.03
CA ASP A 70 -6.18 -3.94 19.34
C ASP A 70 -6.74 -4.54 18.03
N LEU A 71 -5.88 -5.29 17.33
CA LEU A 71 -6.26 -5.99 16.10
C LEU A 71 -7.22 -7.16 16.34
N ASN A 72 -7.39 -7.60 17.59
CA ASN A 72 -8.32 -8.68 17.92
C ASN A 72 -9.77 -8.22 17.68
N ARG A 73 -10.08 -6.94 17.91
CA ARG A 73 -11.38 -6.34 17.57
C ARG A 73 -11.76 -6.48 16.10
N VAL A 74 -10.78 -6.38 15.19
CA VAL A 74 -11.01 -6.50 13.74
C VAL A 74 -11.03 -7.96 13.30
N THR A 75 -10.16 -8.79 13.86
CA THR A 75 -10.01 -10.19 13.42
C THR A 75 -11.03 -11.14 14.03
N ARG A 76 -11.46 -10.90 15.26
CA ARG A 76 -12.42 -11.75 16.00
C ARG A 76 -13.78 -11.11 16.19
N GLY A 77 -13.87 -9.79 16.03
CA GLY A 77 -15.10 -9.05 16.28
C GLY A 77 -15.33 -8.74 17.75
N TYR A 78 -16.36 -7.96 18.04
CA TYR A 78 -16.76 -7.55 19.38
C TYR A 78 -18.27 -7.49 19.53
N ASP A 79 -18.78 -7.77 20.73
CA ASP A 79 -20.19 -7.68 21.07
C ASP A 79 -20.67 -6.21 21.17
N ASN A 80 -21.97 -6.00 21.40
CA ASN A 80 -22.55 -4.65 21.58
C ASN A 80 -21.96 -3.86 22.75
N CYS A 81 -21.27 -4.53 23.66
CA CYS A 81 -20.62 -3.93 24.83
C CYS A 81 -19.14 -3.65 24.60
N GLY A 82 -18.63 -3.91 23.40
CA GLY A 82 -17.23 -3.69 23.03
C GLY A 82 -16.28 -4.73 23.61
N ASN A 83 -16.78 -5.87 24.09
CA ASN A 83 -15.98 -7.02 24.50
C ASN A 83 -15.60 -7.84 23.26
N VAL A 84 -14.32 -8.17 23.12
CA VAL A 84 -13.76 -8.97 22.04
C VAL A 84 -14.02 -10.45 22.28
N CYS A 85 -14.42 -11.17 21.25
CA CYS A 85 -14.67 -12.61 21.32
C CYS A 85 -13.35 -13.41 21.40
N GLY A 86 -13.34 -14.51 22.15
CA GLY A 86 -12.18 -15.39 22.30
C GLY A 86 -11.08 -14.88 23.24
N GLU A 87 -11.34 -13.84 24.04
CA GLU A 87 -10.39 -13.31 25.03
C GLU A 87 -11.08 -12.84 26.32
N LYS A 88 -10.25 -12.63 27.34
CA LYS A 88 -10.69 -12.07 28.62
C LYS A 88 -10.68 -10.55 28.56
N ASN A 89 -11.86 -9.94 28.58
CA ASN A 89 -11.99 -8.50 28.42
C ASN A 89 -11.72 -7.74 29.74
N PRO A 90 -11.10 -6.55 29.67
CA PRO A 90 -10.97 -5.67 30.83
C PRO A 90 -12.32 -5.02 31.16
N LEU A 91 -12.58 -4.83 32.46
CA LEU A 91 -13.72 -4.04 32.92
C LEU A 91 -13.43 -2.56 32.71
N ILE A 92 -14.37 -1.84 32.08
CA ILE A 92 -14.30 -0.39 31.88
C ILE A 92 -15.20 0.27 32.93
N GLU A 93 -14.62 1.16 33.73
CA GLU A 93 -15.36 1.88 34.77
C GLU A 93 -16.53 2.69 34.15
N GLY A 94 -17.73 2.53 34.70
CA GLY A 94 -18.93 3.23 34.25
C GLY A 94 -19.77 2.49 33.19
N ILE A 95 -19.31 1.34 32.67
CA ILE A 95 -20.08 0.53 31.71
C ILE A 95 -20.28 -0.89 32.24
N ASN A 96 -21.48 -1.17 32.74
CA ASN A 96 -21.79 -2.44 33.45
C ASN A 96 -21.69 -3.70 32.59
N CYS A 97 -21.73 -3.60 31.26
CA CYS A 97 -21.74 -4.77 30.39
C CYS A 97 -20.37 -5.14 29.80
N THR A 98 -19.30 -4.43 30.21
CA THR A 98 -17.91 -4.72 29.85
C THR A 98 -17.25 -5.70 30.82
N GLY A 99 -16.08 -6.24 30.48
CA GLY A 99 -15.27 -7.07 31.39
C GLY A 99 -15.67 -8.55 31.45
N LYS A 100 -16.41 -9.03 30.44
CA LYS A 100 -16.77 -10.45 30.32
C LYS A 100 -15.61 -11.30 29.83
N ASP A 101 -15.56 -12.55 30.30
CA ASP A 101 -14.59 -13.53 29.81
C ASP A 101 -15.20 -14.34 28.67
N PHE A 102 -14.75 -14.06 27.44
CA PHE A 102 -15.21 -14.74 26.23
C PHE A 102 -14.16 -15.71 25.67
N THR A 103 -13.24 -16.20 26.51
CA THR A 103 -12.15 -17.10 26.07
C THR A 103 -12.67 -18.36 25.33
N GLU A 104 -13.83 -18.88 25.73
CA GLU A 104 -14.48 -20.01 25.08
C GLU A 104 -15.29 -19.58 23.83
N GLU A 105 -15.95 -18.42 23.89
CA GLU A 105 -16.85 -17.89 22.87
C GLU A 105 -16.08 -17.09 21.81
N LYS A 106 -15.53 -17.81 20.83
CA LYS A 106 -14.61 -17.26 19.81
C LYS A 106 -15.29 -16.71 18.57
N ILE A 107 -16.59 -16.97 18.39
CA ILE A 107 -17.31 -16.66 17.16
C ILE A 107 -18.19 -15.44 17.41
N LEU A 108 -18.09 -14.43 16.55
CA LEU A 108 -19.05 -13.32 16.53
C LEU A 108 -20.25 -13.72 15.67
N MET A 109 -21.43 -13.77 16.27
CA MET A 109 -22.69 -14.00 15.57
C MET A 109 -23.39 -12.67 15.29
N TYR A 110 -23.81 -12.49 14.04
CA TYR A 110 -24.72 -11.42 13.63
C TYR A 110 -26.15 -11.97 13.67
N THR A 111 -27.02 -11.33 14.43
CA THR A 111 -28.38 -11.83 14.68
C THR A 111 -29.36 -11.66 13.52
N ASP A 112 -29.02 -10.86 12.49
CA ASP A 112 -29.94 -10.60 11.38
C ASP A 112 -29.21 -10.50 10.03
N GLU A 113 -29.49 -11.47 9.14
CA GLU A 113 -28.92 -11.59 7.79
C GLU A 113 -29.17 -10.35 6.90
N SER A 114 -30.16 -9.51 7.24
CA SER A 114 -30.48 -8.31 6.46
C SER A 114 -29.49 -7.16 6.66
N ALA A 115 -28.64 -7.17 7.71
CA ALA A 115 -27.55 -6.18 7.85
C ALA A 115 -26.47 -6.34 6.81
N LEU A 116 -26.18 -7.58 6.37
CA LEU A 116 -25.12 -7.78 5.39
C LEU A 116 -25.44 -7.09 4.05
N LYS A 117 -26.72 -6.77 3.82
CA LYS A 117 -27.21 -6.07 2.63
C LYS A 117 -27.15 -4.55 2.76
N ASN A 118 -27.09 -4.00 3.97
CA ASN A 118 -27.12 -2.56 4.23
C ASN A 118 -25.99 -2.17 5.20
N LEU A 119 -24.91 -1.60 4.66
CA LEU A 119 -23.73 -1.18 5.43
C LEU A 119 -24.04 -0.18 6.56
N ASP A 120 -25.14 0.58 6.44
CA ASP A 120 -25.62 1.53 7.45
C ASP A 120 -26.20 0.85 8.70
N TYR A 121 -26.54 -0.44 8.61
CA TYR A 121 -27.21 -1.22 9.66
C TYR A 121 -26.25 -2.08 10.50
N LEU A 122 -24.95 -2.09 10.16
CA LEU A 122 -23.94 -2.88 10.87
C LEU A 122 -23.61 -2.34 12.27
N ASP A 123 -23.83 -1.04 12.51
CA ASP A 123 -23.52 -0.37 13.78
C ASP A 123 -24.61 -0.58 14.85
N THR A 124 -25.82 -0.94 14.43
CA THR A 124 -27.01 -1.07 15.30
C THR A 124 -27.44 -2.51 15.55
N GLN A 125 -26.80 -3.50 14.93
CA GLN A 125 -27.22 -4.89 15.11
C GLN A 125 -26.70 -5.51 16.40
N PRO A 126 -27.51 -6.38 17.03
CA PRO A 126 -27.03 -7.15 18.15
C PRO A 126 -25.98 -8.15 17.68
N ASN A 127 -24.74 -7.90 18.06
CA ASN A 127 -23.63 -8.82 17.90
C ASN A 127 -23.35 -9.50 19.23
N GLU A 128 -23.26 -10.83 19.22
CA GLU A 128 -23.03 -11.63 20.42
C GLU A 128 -21.86 -12.60 20.18
N CYS A 129 -21.00 -12.79 21.18
CA CYS A 129 -19.98 -13.82 21.15
C CYS A 129 -20.62 -15.16 21.50
N VAL A 130 -20.38 -16.17 20.67
CA VAL A 130 -20.94 -17.53 20.83
C VAL A 130 -19.86 -18.60 20.65
N ASN A 131 -20.13 -19.80 21.14
CA ASN A 131 -19.27 -20.97 20.95
C ASN A 131 -19.53 -21.66 19.60
N TYR A 132 -20.80 -21.72 19.19
CA TYR A 132 -21.25 -22.36 17.95
C TYR A 132 -22.32 -21.52 17.27
N CYS A 133 -22.33 -21.48 15.94
CA CYS A 133 -23.36 -20.77 15.17
C CYS A 133 -24.73 -21.49 15.18
N ASP A 134 -24.79 -22.71 15.71
CA ASP A 134 -26.01 -23.54 15.76
C ASP A 134 -26.86 -23.27 17.02
N ASP A 135 -26.45 -22.35 17.90
CA ASP A 135 -27.15 -22.04 19.15
C ASP A 135 -28.51 -21.32 18.92
N TYR A 136 -28.84 -21.00 17.67
CA TYR A 136 -30.17 -20.51 17.25
C TYR A 136 -30.78 -21.45 16.20
N ASN A 137 -31.87 -22.14 16.57
CA ASN A 137 -32.82 -22.66 15.58
C ASN A 137 -33.49 -21.46 14.89
N ILE A 138 -33.03 -21.13 13.68
CA ILE A 138 -33.71 -20.20 12.77
C ILE A 138 -35.09 -20.78 12.40
#